data_AF-A0A965JKQ8-F1
#
_entry.id   AF-A0A965JKQ8-F1
#
_cell.length_a   1.000
_cell.length_b   1.000
_cell.length_c   1.000
_cell.angle_alpha   90.00
_cell.angle_beta   90.00
_cell.angle_gamma   90.00
#
_symmetry.space_group_name_H-M   'P 1'
#
loop_
_entity.id
_entity.type
_entity.pdbx_description
1 polymer ?
#
loop_
_entity_poly.entity_id
_entity_poly.type
_entity_poly.pdbx_seq_one_letter_code
_entity_poly.pdbx_strand_id
1 'polypeptide(L)'
;MVVLLEWDQHGIVAAPFGGSPMRLSVQDVLDCAPIQVDAQSGQRLAAMASASAEPKLVHVAQIKTDLYFSFDTGETLVLTPPDLAPYLQPSAPRASMQGWQTMPVHAFSYAAYQSDDACLLRCLQHVARFGWALLTGASDQPGLVEEAIGRFGFLRETNYGRIFEVRSTADARNLAFTSLGLEPHTDNPYRDPVPGLQLLHCLSNSVEGGETRLIDGFAAAQTLRVIAPDDFEILASTPVRFGWGDAGNRFEASKPVIELALDGSIACIRYNNRSFRSIDAPVDQRRAWRKAILALADILNAPSSGIELKLGSGDFLIFDNSRILHGRRSFVDSPTSVRHLQGAYADRDGLYSKMSVLAAQEIDRRMAQLDALFSSAAMALNYGENLSIRDHQLQAAELALEQGHDATIIAACLLHDIGWALPEDARGHEHSGADFLAEIFGPSIADPVRLHVMAKRFLVTEIPDYRACLSQASLDTLARQGGPLTTEEARQFSKAPGFDAAILVRRIDDEAKMVDKPTADYSAYSGMLKGLIANAISMEEVADAH
;
A
#
# COMPACT_ATOMS: atom_id res chain seq x y z
N MET A 1 6.02 -3.26 -16.37
CA MET A 1 6.07 -3.86 -17.73
C MET A 1 4.65 -4.09 -18.21
N VAL A 2 4.37 -3.92 -19.49
CA VAL A 2 3.06 -4.18 -20.12
C VAL A 2 3.25 -5.28 -21.16
N VAL A 3 2.30 -6.20 -21.27
CA VAL A 3 2.29 -7.27 -22.27
C VAL A 3 1.15 -7.00 -23.23
N LEU A 4 1.47 -6.84 -24.51
CA LEU A 4 0.49 -6.84 -25.59
C LEU A 4 0.03 -8.27 -25.84
N LEU A 5 -1.27 -8.48 -25.77
CA LEU A 5 -1.88 -9.78 -25.96
C LEU A 5 -2.49 -9.89 -27.35
N GLU A 6 -3.30 -8.91 -27.73
CA GLU A 6 -4.02 -8.88 -29.00
C GLU A 6 -4.22 -7.43 -29.47
N TRP A 7 -4.46 -7.23 -30.76
CA TRP A 7 -4.91 -5.95 -31.30
C TRP A 7 -5.73 -6.13 -32.58
N ASP A 8 -6.55 -5.12 -32.89
CA ASP A 8 -7.28 -5.01 -34.15
C ASP A 8 -7.35 -3.54 -34.59
N GLN A 9 -8.10 -3.23 -35.65
CA GLN A 9 -8.21 -1.86 -36.18
C GLN A 9 -8.84 -0.83 -35.21
N HIS A 10 -9.44 -1.29 -34.10
CA HIS A 10 -10.18 -0.49 -33.12
C HIS A 10 -9.50 -0.41 -31.75
N GLY A 11 -8.36 -1.05 -31.54
CA GLY A 11 -7.64 -0.94 -30.28
C GLY A 11 -6.76 -2.15 -29.95
N ILE A 12 -6.29 -2.17 -28.71
CA ILE A 12 -5.39 -3.22 -28.18
C ILE A 12 -5.97 -3.90 -26.95
N VAL A 13 -5.57 -5.14 -26.72
CA VAL A 13 -5.68 -5.82 -25.42
C VAL A 13 -4.28 -5.91 -24.85
N ALA A 14 -4.08 -5.26 -23.70
CA ALA A 14 -2.80 -5.27 -23.00
C ALA A 14 -3.02 -5.53 -21.51
N ALA A 15 -2.05 -6.13 -20.86
CA ALA A 15 -2.06 -6.34 -19.41
C ALA A 15 -0.82 -5.70 -18.79
N PRO A 16 -0.92 -5.03 -17.63
CA PRO A 16 0.26 -4.89 -16.80
C PRO A 16 0.78 -6.29 -16.47
N PHE A 17 2.09 -6.47 -16.43
CA PHE A 17 2.68 -7.77 -16.22
C PHE A 17 2.20 -8.40 -14.90
N GLY A 18 1.60 -9.60 -14.96
CA GLY A 18 0.95 -10.27 -13.82
C GLY A 18 -0.44 -9.75 -13.45
N GLY A 19 -0.99 -8.77 -14.18
CA GLY A 19 -2.33 -8.22 -13.97
C GLY A 19 -3.36 -8.72 -14.98
N SER A 20 -4.60 -8.27 -14.82
CA SER A 20 -5.70 -8.65 -15.72
C SER A 20 -5.58 -7.93 -17.07
N PRO A 21 -5.86 -8.63 -18.20
CA PRO A 21 -5.96 -8.00 -19.50
C PRO A 21 -7.02 -6.91 -19.53
N MET A 22 -6.70 -5.79 -20.18
CA MET A 22 -7.62 -4.69 -20.41
C MET A 22 -7.66 -4.31 -21.89
N ARG A 23 -8.87 -4.02 -22.37
CA ARG A 23 -9.09 -3.52 -23.72
C ARG A 23 -8.98 -2.00 -23.70
N LEU A 24 -8.09 -1.46 -24.54
CA LEU A 24 -7.94 -0.02 -24.77
C LEU A 24 -8.42 0.29 -26.20
N SER A 25 -9.25 1.31 -26.34
CA SER A 25 -9.63 1.87 -27.64
C SER A 25 -8.46 2.60 -28.30
N VAL A 26 -8.59 2.96 -29.59
CA VAL A 26 -7.58 3.82 -30.23
C VAL A 26 -7.52 5.18 -29.54
N GLN A 27 -8.66 5.74 -29.13
CA GLN A 27 -8.69 7.00 -28.41
C GLN A 27 -7.97 6.91 -27.06
N ASP A 28 -8.11 5.82 -26.31
CA ASP A 28 -7.36 5.62 -25.05
C ASP A 28 -5.85 5.62 -25.32
N VAL A 29 -5.41 4.95 -26.38
CA VAL A 29 -4.00 4.91 -26.82
C VAL A 29 -3.50 6.31 -27.19
N LEU A 30 -4.29 7.08 -27.94
CA LEU A 30 -3.94 8.46 -28.31
C LEU A 30 -3.90 9.39 -27.10
N ASP A 31 -4.81 9.20 -26.15
CA ASP A 31 -4.86 9.98 -24.90
C ASP A 31 -3.66 9.70 -23.98
N CYS A 32 -3.04 8.53 -24.10
CA CYS A 32 -1.78 8.20 -23.42
C CYS A 32 -0.54 8.87 -24.03
N ALA A 33 -0.64 9.46 -25.23
CA ALA A 33 0.53 9.94 -25.93
C ALA A 33 1.23 11.07 -25.14
N PRO A 34 2.56 11.00 -24.92
CA PRO A 34 3.29 12.00 -24.13
C PRO A 34 3.10 13.44 -24.64
N ILE A 35 2.90 13.62 -25.95
CA ILE A 35 2.62 14.92 -26.58
C ILE A 35 1.30 15.54 -26.10
N GLN A 36 0.40 14.75 -25.54
CA GLN A 36 -0.87 15.22 -24.97
C GLN A 36 -0.71 15.75 -23.55
N VAL A 37 0.49 15.72 -22.97
CA VAL A 37 0.77 16.13 -21.60
C VAL A 37 1.91 17.16 -21.59
N ASP A 38 1.71 18.27 -20.89
CA ASP A 38 2.76 19.24 -20.66
C ASP A 38 3.82 18.66 -19.73
N ALA A 39 5.06 18.57 -20.19
CA ALA A 39 6.14 17.90 -19.46
C ALA A 39 6.50 18.60 -18.13
N GLN A 40 6.18 19.89 -17.97
CA GLN A 40 6.50 20.64 -16.76
C GLN A 40 5.42 20.51 -15.69
N SER A 41 4.16 20.64 -16.08
CA SER A 41 3.02 20.66 -15.17
C SER A 41 2.33 19.30 -15.02
N GLY A 42 2.59 18.35 -15.94
CA GLY A 42 1.88 17.08 -16.02
C GLY A 42 0.42 17.22 -16.45
N GLN A 43 -0.02 18.40 -16.89
CA GLN A 43 -1.41 18.64 -17.29
C GLN A 43 -1.66 18.21 -18.73
N ARG A 44 -2.84 17.64 -18.98
CA ARG A 44 -3.30 17.31 -20.33
C ARG A 44 -3.44 18.61 -21.17
N LEU A 45 -2.83 18.61 -22.35
CA LEU A 45 -2.86 19.70 -23.33
C LEU A 45 -4.12 19.67 -24.21
N ALA A 46 -4.66 18.48 -24.50
CA ALA A 46 -5.87 18.34 -25.30
C ALA A 46 -7.15 18.57 -24.48
N ALA A 47 -8.06 19.34 -25.06
CA ALA A 47 -9.44 19.41 -24.59
C ALA A 47 -10.17 18.08 -24.84
N MET A 48 -11.10 17.71 -23.95
CA MET A 48 -11.90 16.47 -24.12
C MET A 48 -12.79 16.47 -25.37
N ALA A 49 -13.14 17.66 -25.86
CA ALA A 49 -13.93 17.82 -27.07
C ALA A 49 -13.02 18.16 -28.26
N SER A 50 -12.26 17.20 -28.77
CA SER A 50 -11.65 17.29 -30.09
C SER A 50 -12.45 16.44 -31.08
N ALA A 51 -13.03 17.09 -32.09
CA ALA A 51 -13.92 16.48 -33.07
C ALA A 51 -13.16 15.91 -34.28
N SER A 52 -12.17 15.05 -34.04
CA SER A 52 -11.50 14.29 -35.11
C SER A 52 -12.09 12.88 -35.20
N ALA A 53 -12.20 12.36 -36.43
CA ALA A 53 -12.49 10.94 -36.63
C ALA A 53 -11.36 10.12 -36.01
N GLU A 54 -11.71 9.10 -35.23
CA GLU A 54 -10.75 8.19 -34.60
C GLU A 54 -10.02 7.40 -35.71
N PRO A 55 -8.67 7.48 -35.78
CA PRO A 55 -7.90 6.76 -36.78
C PRO A 55 -7.96 5.25 -36.51
N LYS A 56 -7.63 4.44 -37.51
CA LYS A 56 -7.57 2.97 -37.37
C LYS A 56 -6.15 2.51 -37.16
N LEU A 57 -5.99 1.51 -36.29
CA LEU A 57 -4.71 0.81 -36.17
C LEU A 57 -4.44 -0.05 -37.41
N VAL A 58 -3.29 0.18 -38.03
CA VAL A 58 -2.79 -0.61 -39.17
C VAL A 58 -1.72 -1.59 -38.72
N HIS A 59 -0.95 -1.24 -37.70
CA HIS A 59 0.07 -2.11 -37.13
C HIS A 59 0.32 -1.78 -35.66
N VAL A 60 0.49 -2.82 -34.85
CA VAL A 60 1.00 -2.71 -33.48
C VAL A 60 2.11 -3.74 -33.29
N ALA A 61 3.24 -3.29 -32.77
CA ALA A 61 4.36 -4.15 -32.40
C ALA A 61 4.84 -3.84 -30.99
N GLN A 62 5.16 -4.89 -30.22
CA GLN A 62 5.87 -4.76 -28.97
C GLN A 62 7.34 -5.09 -29.20
N ILE A 63 8.24 -4.16 -28.87
CA ILE A 63 9.68 -4.39 -28.90
C ILE A 63 10.21 -4.14 -27.49
N LYS A 64 10.69 -5.22 -26.83
CA LYS A 64 11.01 -5.20 -25.40
C LYS A 64 9.80 -4.72 -24.58
N THR A 65 9.89 -3.56 -23.95
CA THR A 65 8.84 -2.98 -23.10
C THR A 65 7.93 -2.00 -23.82
N ASP A 66 8.30 -1.56 -25.02
CA ASP A 66 7.69 -0.41 -25.68
C ASP A 66 6.73 -0.87 -26.77
N LEU A 67 5.63 -0.13 -26.93
CA LEU A 67 4.58 -0.42 -27.89
C LEU A 67 4.60 0.62 -29.01
N TYR A 68 4.74 0.12 -30.23
CA TYR A 68 4.80 0.89 -31.46
C TYR A 68 3.47 0.75 -32.20
N PHE A 69 2.84 1.87 -32.50
CA PHE A 69 1.56 1.96 -33.18
C PHE A 69 1.71 2.69 -34.50
N SER A 70 1.07 2.17 -35.55
CA SER A 70 0.93 2.82 -36.86
C SER A 70 -0.55 2.95 -37.21
N PHE A 71 -0.94 4.13 -37.65
CA PHE A 71 -2.33 4.47 -37.97
C PHE A 71 -2.57 4.57 -39.48
N ASP A 72 -3.83 4.46 -39.91
CA ASP A 72 -4.25 4.62 -41.32
C ASP A 72 -4.07 6.05 -41.84
N THR A 73 -3.94 7.03 -40.94
CA THR A 73 -3.53 8.41 -41.24
C THR A 73 -2.06 8.53 -41.64
N GLY A 74 -1.25 7.49 -41.41
CA GLY A 74 0.19 7.48 -41.61
C GLY A 74 0.99 7.97 -40.39
N GLU A 75 0.31 8.37 -39.31
CA GLU A 75 0.95 8.74 -38.05
C GLU A 75 1.47 7.50 -37.32
N THR A 76 2.48 7.72 -36.48
CA THR A 76 3.05 6.67 -35.61
C THR A 76 3.17 7.18 -34.19
N LEU A 77 2.97 6.29 -33.22
CA LEU A 77 3.08 6.58 -31.80
C LEU A 77 3.91 5.49 -31.12
N VAL A 78 4.73 5.89 -30.15
CA VAL A 78 5.45 4.97 -29.27
C VAL A 78 4.98 5.25 -27.84
N LEU A 79 4.50 4.21 -27.16
CA LEU A 79 4.11 4.28 -25.76
C LEU A 79 4.99 3.35 -24.94
N THR A 80 5.46 3.86 -23.82
CA THR A 80 6.17 3.11 -22.79
C THR A 80 5.18 2.61 -21.73
N PRO A 81 5.55 1.63 -20.89
CA PRO A 81 4.65 1.16 -19.81
C PRO A 81 4.15 2.27 -18.87
N PRO A 82 4.95 3.29 -18.49
CA PRO A 82 4.45 4.46 -17.75
C PRO A 82 3.34 5.23 -18.45
N ASP A 83 3.41 5.40 -19.78
CA ASP A 83 2.41 6.15 -20.54
C ASP A 83 1.03 5.47 -20.49
N LEU A 84 1.02 4.13 -20.47
CA LEU A 84 -0.19 3.32 -20.41
C LEU A 84 -0.72 3.10 -18.99
N ALA A 85 0.06 3.44 -17.95
CA ALA A 85 -0.30 3.20 -16.56
C ALA A 85 -1.67 3.79 -16.14
N PRO A 86 -2.08 5.00 -16.57
CA PRO A 86 -3.38 5.58 -16.19
C PRO A 86 -4.59 4.74 -16.62
N TYR A 87 -4.44 3.96 -17.70
CA TYR A 87 -5.50 3.11 -18.22
C TYR A 87 -5.34 1.67 -17.78
N LEU A 88 -4.11 1.14 -17.71
CA LEU A 88 -3.86 -0.26 -17.39
C LEU A 88 -3.82 -0.56 -15.89
N GLN A 89 -3.67 0.47 -15.04
CA GLN A 89 -3.79 0.31 -13.60
C GLN A 89 -5.24 0.60 -13.18
N PRO A 90 -5.90 -0.31 -12.43
CA PRO A 90 -7.17 0.03 -11.81
C PRO A 90 -6.99 1.28 -10.94
N SER A 91 -8.04 2.12 -10.85
CA SER A 91 -8.07 3.26 -9.92
C SER A 91 -7.51 2.79 -8.58
N ALA A 92 -6.51 3.52 -8.05
CA ALA A 92 -5.71 3.09 -6.91
C ALA A 92 -6.60 2.32 -5.91
N PRO A 93 -6.36 1.01 -5.71
CA PRO A 93 -7.22 0.23 -4.84
C PRO A 93 -7.25 0.97 -3.51
N ARG A 94 -8.45 1.30 -3.03
CA ARG A 94 -8.58 1.72 -1.64
C ARG A 94 -7.98 0.57 -0.85
N ALA A 95 -6.87 0.84 -0.16
CA ALA A 95 -6.04 -0.15 0.53
C ALA A 95 -6.95 -1.21 1.14
N SER A 96 -6.68 -2.50 0.89
CA SER A 96 -7.54 -3.61 1.32
C SER A 96 -7.87 -3.43 2.80
N MET A 97 -9.07 -2.94 3.08
CA MET A 97 -9.41 -2.46 4.41
C MET A 97 -9.64 -3.69 5.26
N GLN A 98 -8.66 -4.03 6.09
CA GLN A 98 -8.80 -5.16 7.00
C GLN A 98 -9.72 -4.78 8.16
N GLY A 99 -10.61 -5.72 8.52
CA GLY A 99 -11.54 -5.54 9.63
C GLY A 99 -10.83 -5.61 11.00
N TRP A 100 -11.52 -5.12 12.02
CA TRP A 100 -10.97 -4.90 13.38
C TRP A 100 -10.41 -6.13 14.11
N GLN A 101 -10.68 -7.36 13.67
CA GLN A 101 -10.19 -8.58 14.34
C GLN A 101 -8.65 -8.73 14.31
N THR A 102 -7.97 -7.89 13.53
CA THR A 102 -6.51 -7.82 13.41
C THR A 102 -6.00 -6.37 13.46
N MET A 103 -6.50 -5.51 14.36
CA MET A 103 -5.89 -4.19 14.57
C MET A 103 -4.66 -4.30 15.48
N PRO A 104 -3.43 -4.34 14.94
CA PRO A 104 -2.24 -4.24 15.77
C PRO A 104 -2.24 -2.88 16.47
N VAL A 105 -1.87 -2.86 17.74
CA VAL A 105 -1.48 -1.61 18.42
C VAL A 105 -0.01 -1.39 18.09
N HIS A 106 0.25 -0.85 16.90
CA HIS A 106 1.59 -0.44 16.52
C HIS A 106 1.80 1.04 16.91
N ALA A 107 2.87 1.30 17.66
CA ALA A 107 3.24 2.62 18.13
C ALA A 107 4.49 3.10 17.39
N PHE A 108 4.43 4.30 16.82
CA PHE A 108 5.57 4.93 16.16
C PHE A 108 6.22 5.95 17.10
N SER A 109 7.55 6.04 17.10
CA SER A 109 8.24 7.12 17.82
C SER A 109 7.95 8.46 17.17
N TYR A 110 7.49 9.45 17.94
CA TYR A 110 7.26 10.81 17.43
C TYR A 110 8.55 11.43 16.88
N ALA A 111 9.69 11.17 17.52
CA ALA A 111 10.98 11.67 17.04
C ALA A 111 11.34 11.09 15.65
N ALA A 112 11.10 9.79 15.45
CA ALA A 112 11.31 9.14 14.16
C ALA A 112 10.30 9.64 13.12
N TYR A 113 9.02 9.75 13.48
CA TYR A 113 7.99 10.33 12.63
C TYR A 113 8.36 11.74 12.12
N GLN A 114 9.03 12.54 12.96
CA GLN A 114 9.48 13.90 12.63
C GLN A 114 10.78 13.97 11.81
N SER A 115 11.62 12.94 11.79
CA SER A 115 12.98 13.02 11.22
C SER A 115 13.33 11.95 10.18
N ASP A 116 12.59 10.84 10.14
CA ASP A 116 12.79 9.72 9.24
C ASP A 116 11.57 9.55 8.33
N ASP A 117 11.78 9.76 7.03
CA ASP A 117 10.74 9.66 6.01
C ASP A 117 10.28 8.21 5.79
N ALA A 118 11.10 7.20 6.10
CA ALA A 118 10.66 5.80 6.09
C ALA A 118 9.69 5.52 7.25
N CYS A 119 9.96 6.05 8.45
CA CYS A 119 9.04 5.99 9.58
C CYS A 119 7.73 6.74 9.29
N LEU A 120 7.81 7.94 8.72
CA LEU A 120 6.64 8.70 8.29
C LEU A 120 5.80 7.90 7.28
N LEU A 121 6.43 7.34 6.24
CA LEU A 121 5.75 6.51 5.24
C LEU A 121 4.98 5.36 5.89
N ARG A 122 5.64 4.55 6.74
CA ARG A 122 5.01 3.43 7.47
C ARG A 122 3.85 3.88 8.36
N CYS A 123 3.96 5.04 9.01
CA CYS A 123 2.87 5.59 9.81
C CYS A 123 1.65 5.99 8.96
N LEU A 124 1.85 6.70 7.84
CA LEU A 124 0.75 7.13 6.96
C LEU A 124 0.06 5.93 6.30
N GLN A 125 0.85 4.95 5.90
CA GLN A 125 0.43 3.64 5.43
C GLN A 125 -0.47 2.92 6.46
N HIS A 126 -0.02 2.87 7.72
CA HIS A 126 -0.79 2.27 8.81
C HIS A 126 -2.15 2.97 9.02
N VAL A 127 -2.18 4.32 8.96
CA VAL A 127 -3.43 5.09 9.00
C VAL A 127 -4.31 4.79 7.78
N ALA A 128 -3.76 4.71 6.58
CA ALA A 128 -4.53 4.40 5.37
C ALA A 128 -5.16 2.99 5.42
N ARG A 129 -4.44 2.02 5.98
CA ARG A 129 -4.85 0.62 6.05
C ARG A 129 -5.80 0.32 7.19
N PHE A 130 -5.48 0.74 8.40
CA PHE A 130 -6.24 0.44 9.62
C PHE A 130 -7.16 1.58 10.07
N GLY A 131 -7.00 2.76 9.48
CA GLY A 131 -7.77 3.95 9.83
C GLY A 131 -7.19 4.74 11.01
N TRP A 132 -6.09 4.30 11.63
CA TRP A 132 -5.50 5.00 12.78
C TRP A 132 -4.02 4.65 13.01
N ALA A 133 -3.33 5.46 13.81
CA ALA A 133 -1.98 5.21 14.33
C ALA A 133 -1.76 5.92 15.67
N LEU A 134 -0.87 5.35 16.50
CA LEU A 134 -0.39 5.94 17.75
C LEU A 134 1.05 6.42 17.55
N LEU A 135 1.34 7.68 17.90
CA LEU A 135 2.71 8.16 18.08
C LEU A 135 2.99 8.33 19.57
N THR A 136 4.18 7.93 20.01
CA THR A 136 4.59 8.02 21.42
C THR A 136 5.88 8.80 21.58
N GLY A 137 6.11 9.32 22.79
CA GLY A 137 7.36 9.99 23.15
C GLY A 137 7.52 11.40 22.60
N ALA A 138 6.42 12.09 22.25
CA ALA A 138 6.47 13.54 22.05
C ALA A 138 6.59 14.27 23.40
N SER A 139 6.90 15.57 23.35
CA SER A 139 6.78 16.40 24.55
C SER A 139 5.32 16.80 24.79
N ASP A 140 4.99 17.16 26.02
CA ASP A 140 3.66 17.62 26.43
C ASP A 140 3.38 19.10 26.08
N GLN A 141 4.14 19.66 25.14
CA GLN A 141 4.02 21.07 24.78
C GLN A 141 2.79 21.33 23.88
N PRO A 142 2.01 22.39 24.16
CA PRO A 142 0.94 22.80 23.28
C PRO A 142 1.46 23.16 21.87
N GLY A 143 0.67 22.87 20.83
CA GLY A 143 0.94 23.27 19.45
C GLY A 143 1.53 22.18 18.56
N LEU A 144 2.11 21.12 19.13
CA LEU A 144 2.78 20.06 18.35
C LEU A 144 1.86 19.32 17.36
N VAL A 145 0.53 19.37 17.56
CA VAL A 145 -0.42 18.80 16.59
C VAL A 145 -0.37 19.48 15.22
N GLU A 146 -0.03 20.77 15.16
CA GLU A 146 0.16 21.46 13.88
C GLU A 146 1.42 20.97 13.17
N GLU A 147 2.52 20.79 13.92
CA GLU A 147 3.78 20.27 13.39
C GLU A 147 3.62 18.85 12.87
N ALA A 148 2.91 18.00 13.61
CA ALA A 148 2.63 16.62 13.22
C ALA A 148 1.86 16.55 11.89
N ILE A 149 0.84 17.42 11.71
CA ILE A 149 0.07 17.50 10.46
C ILE A 149 0.94 18.04 9.32
N GLY A 150 1.79 19.03 9.58
CA GLY A 150 2.67 19.65 8.59
C GLY A 150 3.65 18.67 7.92
N ARG A 151 3.91 17.49 8.51
CA ARG A 151 4.72 16.43 7.90
C ARG A 151 4.05 15.77 6.68
N PHE A 152 2.72 15.70 6.66
CA PHE A 152 1.99 15.00 5.60
C PHE A 152 0.98 15.84 4.85
N GLY A 153 0.50 16.95 5.40
CA GLY A 153 -0.55 17.72 4.76
C GLY A 153 -0.82 19.04 5.44
N PHE A 154 -2.09 19.45 5.38
CA PHE A 154 -2.53 20.76 5.85
C PHE A 154 -3.60 20.62 6.92
N LEU A 155 -3.57 21.56 7.86
CA LEU A 155 -4.63 21.73 8.84
C LEU A 155 -5.93 22.14 8.17
N ARG A 156 -7.03 21.51 8.57
CA ARG A 156 -8.37 22.01 8.33
C ARG A 156 -8.77 22.93 9.47
N GLU A 157 -8.68 24.23 9.23
CA GLU A 157 -9.19 25.23 10.16
C GLU A 157 -10.73 25.20 10.21
N THR A 158 -11.29 25.33 11.40
CA THR A 158 -12.74 25.39 11.64
C THR A 158 -13.09 26.56 12.54
N ASN A 159 -14.38 26.78 12.82
CA ASN A 159 -14.78 27.77 13.84
C ASN A 159 -14.33 27.40 15.27
N TYR A 160 -13.80 26.19 15.50
CA TYR A 160 -13.12 25.85 16.76
C TYR A 160 -11.66 26.31 16.79
N GLY A 161 -11.18 26.95 15.72
CA GLY A 161 -9.79 27.33 15.51
C GLY A 161 -9.01 26.29 14.71
N ARG A 162 -7.70 26.52 14.62
CA ARG A 162 -6.71 25.59 14.05
C ARG A 162 -6.46 24.39 14.97
N ILE A 163 -6.43 24.67 16.28
CA ILE A 163 -6.34 23.72 17.38
C ILE A 163 -7.54 23.96 18.30
N PHE A 164 -8.15 22.89 18.80
CA PHE A 164 -9.17 22.95 19.82
C PHE A 164 -8.74 22.21 21.09
N GLU A 165 -9.17 22.73 22.23
CA GLU A 165 -8.79 22.24 23.55
C GLU A 165 -9.83 21.22 24.05
N VAL A 166 -9.39 20.02 24.44
CA VAL A 166 -10.24 18.99 25.07
C VAL A 166 -9.86 18.86 26.54
N ARG A 167 -10.54 19.65 27.37
CA ARG A 167 -10.39 19.66 28.83
C ARG A 167 -11.73 19.40 29.49
N SER A 168 -11.75 18.79 30.67
CA SER A 168 -12.94 18.86 31.51
C SER A 168 -12.94 20.16 32.30
N THR A 169 -13.99 20.95 32.11
CA THR A 169 -14.16 22.22 32.82
C THR A 169 -15.55 22.27 33.43
N ALA A 170 -15.69 22.92 34.59
CA ALA A 170 -16.95 23.01 35.32
C ALA A 170 -18.09 23.71 34.54
N ASP A 171 -17.76 24.46 33.48
CA ASP A 171 -18.69 25.24 32.62
C ASP A 171 -18.88 24.63 31.21
N ALA A 172 -18.66 23.33 31.06
CA ALA A 172 -18.71 22.63 29.77
C ALA A 172 -20.06 22.79 29.02
N ARG A 173 -20.06 23.61 27.94
CA ARG A 173 -21.18 23.71 26.98
C ARG A 173 -21.26 22.57 25.96
N ASN A 174 -20.25 21.68 25.95
CA ASN A 174 -20.17 20.50 25.10
C ASN A 174 -19.84 19.29 25.98
N LEU A 175 -20.58 18.18 25.82
CA LEU A 175 -20.39 16.94 26.55
C LEU A 175 -18.96 16.37 26.43
N ALA A 176 -18.24 16.67 25.33
CA ALA A 176 -16.83 16.31 25.18
C ALA A 176 -15.94 16.83 26.33
N PHE A 177 -16.37 17.89 27.01
CA PHE A 177 -15.71 18.55 28.14
C PHE A 177 -16.28 18.14 29.51
N THR A 178 -17.01 17.02 29.59
CA THR A 178 -17.53 16.44 30.83
C THR A 178 -16.86 15.11 31.16
N SER A 179 -17.03 14.60 32.38
CA SER A 179 -16.51 13.31 32.86
C SER A 179 -17.36 12.08 32.47
N LEU A 180 -18.53 12.32 31.86
CA LEU A 180 -19.38 11.26 31.33
C LEU A 180 -18.67 10.53 30.17
N GLY A 181 -19.02 9.26 29.99
CA GLY A 181 -18.58 8.48 28.84
C GLY A 181 -19.09 9.10 27.54
N LEU A 182 -18.23 9.16 26.54
CA LEU A 182 -18.59 9.58 25.19
C LEU A 182 -18.83 8.33 24.37
N GLU A 183 -20.08 8.16 23.93
CA GLU A 183 -20.45 7.10 23.00
C GLU A 183 -19.62 7.21 21.70
N PRO A 184 -19.34 6.07 21.04
CA PRO A 184 -18.64 6.06 19.76
C PRO A 184 -19.31 6.98 18.73
N HIS A 185 -18.53 7.85 18.10
CA HIS A 185 -19.01 8.78 17.09
C HIS A 185 -17.93 9.14 16.07
N THR A 186 -18.35 9.66 14.92
CA THR A 186 -17.51 10.46 14.03
C THR A 186 -17.78 11.95 14.26
N ASP A 187 -16.74 12.75 14.11
CA ASP A 187 -16.81 14.17 14.36
C ASP A 187 -17.36 14.94 13.16
N ASN A 188 -18.15 15.96 13.48
CA ASN A 188 -18.61 16.97 12.53
C ASN A 188 -19.37 16.41 11.29
N PRO A 189 -20.29 15.41 11.41
CA PRO A 189 -21.02 14.90 10.25
C PRO A 189 -22.00 15.92 9.63
N TYR A 190 -22.18 17.07 10.30
CA TYR A 190 -22.92 18.24 9.83
C TYR A 190 -22.11 19.16 8.88
N ARG A 191 -20.84 18.83 8.59
CA ARG A 191 -20.03 19.53 7.58
C ARG A 191 -19.99 18.74 6.28
N ASP A 192 -19.97 19.45 5.16
CA ASP A 192 -19.75 18.89 3.84
C ASP A 192 -18.74 19.78 3.09
N PRO A 193 -17.49 19.34 2.87
CA PRO A 193 -16.95 18.03 3.25
C PRO A 193 -16.78 17.86 4.77
N VAL A 194 -16.93 16.61 5.24
CA VAL A 194 -16.63 16.21 6.62
C VAL A 194 -15.11 16.21 6.85
N PRO A 195 -14.59 16.58 8.04
CA PRO A 195 -13.17 16.44 8.34
C PRO A 195 -12.68 15.00 8.11
N GLY A 196 -11.67 14.84 7.25
CA GLY A 196 -11.17 13.52 6.84
C GLY A 196 -10.31 12.84 7.90
N LEU A 197 -9.43 13.58 8.56
CA LEU A 197 -8.56 13.09 9.62
C LEU A 197 -8.75 13.92 10.90
N GLN A 198 -8.57 13.28 12.04
CA GLN A 198 -8.44 13.95 13.34
C GLN A 198 -7.17 13.49 14.04
N LEU A 199 -6.49 14.45 14.66
CA LEU A 199 -5.34 14.21 15.52
C LEU A 199 -5.64 14.68 16.93
N LEU A 200 -5.24 13.90 17.92
CA LEU A 200 -5.36 14.22 19.35
C LEU A 200 -3.99 14.06 20.02
N HIS A 201 -3.43 15.16 20.52
CA HIS A 201 -2.21 15.18 21.33
C HIS A 201 -2.57 15.24 22.81
N CYS A 202 -2.08 14.29 23.61
CA CYS A 202 -2.31 14.27 25.04
C CYS A 202 -1.22 15.07 25.78
N LEU A 203 -1.58 16.23 26.35
CA LEU A 203 -0.65 17.06 27.12
C LEU A 203 -0.61 16.66 28.61
N SER A 204 -1.70 16.09 29.10
CA SER A 204 -1.77 15.60 30.48
C SER A 204 -2.93 14.62 30.63
N ASN A 205 -2.68 13.50 31.32
CA ASN A 205 -3.71 12.53 31.65
C ASN A 205 -3.41 11.84 32.99
N SER A 206 -4.00 12.36 34.06
CA SER A 206 -3.89 11.81 35.42
C SER A 206 -5.23 11.33 35.99
N VAL A 207 -6.25 11.12 35.14
CA VAL A 207 -7.56 10.61 35.56
C VAL A 207 -7.58 9.08 35.63
N GLU A 208 -8.36 8.53 36.56
CA GLU A 208 -8.69 7.10 36.60
C GLU A 208 -9.89 6.81 35.68
N GLY A 209 -9.77 5.80 34.82
CA GLY A 209 -10.64 5.63 33.65
C GLY A 209 -10.23 6.51 32.46
N GLY A 210 -11.21 6.84 31.61
CA GLY A 210 -11.02 7.79 30.51
C GLY A 210 -10.31 7.21 29.29
N GLU A 211 -10.28 5.87 29.19
CA GLU A 211 -9.75 5.12 28.07
C GLU A 211 -10.43 5.58 26.78
N THR A 212 -9.62 5.90 25.78
CA THR A 212 -10.06 6.19 24.43
C THR A 212 -10.51 4.89 23.78
N ARG A 213 -11.70 4.88 23.18
CA ARG A 213 -12.22 3.76 22.40
C ARG A 213 -12.14 4.09 20.92
N LEU A 214 -11.64 3.16 20.12
CA LEU A 214 -11.62 3.27 18.66
C LEU A 214 -12.33 2.07 18.04
N ILE A 215 -13.33 2.33 17.20
CA ILE A 215 -14.16 1.31 16.57
C ILE A 215 -14.16 1.51 15.06
N ASP A 216 -13.87 0.45 14.33
CA ASP A 216 -13.90 0.47 12.87
C ASP A 216 -15.34 0.47 12.35
N GLY A 217 -15.81 1.64 11.92
CA GLY A 217 -17.14 1.81 11.37
C GLY A 217 -17.34 1.07 10.06
N PHE A 218 -16.30 0.86 9.26
CA PHE A 218 -16.42 0.10 8.01
C PHE A 218 -16.63 -1.38 8.28
N ALA A 219 -15.88 -1.94 9.23
CA ALA A 219 -16.07 -3.33 9.62
C ALA A 219 -17.42 -3.55 10.31
N ALA A 220 -17.90 -2.59 11.11
CA ALA A 220 -19.25 -2.64 11.68
C ALA A 220 -20.34 -2.60 10.60
N ALA A 221 -20.22 -1.69 9.63
CA ALA A 221 -21.14 -1.58 8.51
C ALA A 221 -21.07 -2.82 7.59
N GLN A 222 -19.90 -3.39 7.36
CA GLN A 222 -19.75 -4.65 6.62
C GLN A 222 -20.37 -5.83 7.37
N THR A 223 -20.25 -5.86 8.70
CA THR A 223 -20.94 -6.85 9.54
C THR A 223 -22.45 -6.72 9.37
N LEU A 224 -22.97 -5.49 9.45
CA LEU A 224 -24.40 -5.21 9.22
C LEU A 224 -24.85 -5.67 7.82
N ARG A 225 -24.05 -5.38 6.78
CA ARG A 225 -24.32 -5.82 5.40
C ARG A 225 -24.48 -7.34 5.30
N VAL A 226 -23.71 -8.11 6.06
CA VAL A 226 -23.78 -9.58 6.07
C VAL A 226 -24.98 -10.09 6.87
N ILE A 227 -25.18 -9.57 8.10
CA ILE A 227 -26.18 -10.14 9.02
C ILE A 227 -27.58 -9.56 8.85
N ALA A 228 -27.70 -8.36 8.28
CA ALA A 228 -28.95 -7.63 8.09
C ALA A 228 -28.85 -6.72 6.83
N PRO A 229 -28.80 -7.29 5.62
CA PRO A 229 -28.60 -6.54 4.38
C PRO A 229 -29.67 -5.47 4.13
N ASP A 230 -30.94 -5.70 4.50
CA ASP A 230 -32.00 -4.71 4.36
C ASP A 230 -31.77 -3.49 5.28
N ASP A 231 -31.31 -3.73 6.51
CA ASP A 231 -30.99 -2.65 7.45
C ASP A 231 -29.76 -1.85 6.96
N PHE A 232 -28.77 -2.53 6.38
CA PHE A 232 -27.63 -1.88 5.72
C PHE A 232 -28.08 -0.96 4.58
N GLU A 233 -28.92 -1.46 3.67
CA GLU A 233 -29.41 -0.70 2.52
C GLU A 233 -30.21 0.53 2.96
N ILE A 234 -31.03 0.40 4.01
CA ILE A 234 -31.75 1.54 4.60
C ILE A 234 -30.78 2.61 5.10
N LEU A 235 -29.72 2.23 5.81
CA LEU A 235 -28.73 3.18 6.33
C LEU A 235 -27.83 3.79 5.24
N ALA A 236 -27.66 3.09 4.12
CA ALA A 236 -26.87 3.53 2.99
C ALA A 236 -27.61 4.48 2.05
N SER A 237 -28.93 4.31 1.91
CA SER A 237 -29.76 5.07 0.97
C SER A 237 -30.54 6.21 1.60
N THR A 238 -30.82 6.19 2.92
CA THR A 238 -31.64 7.21 3.58
C THR A 238 -30.82 8.43 4.01
N PRO A 239 -31.09 9.64 3.47
CA PRO A 239 -30.42 10.85 3.91
C PRO A 239 -30.78 11.22 5.36
N VAL A 240 -29.75 11.45 6.16
CA VAL A 240 -29.85 11.93 7.54
C VAL A 240 -29.40 13.38 7.59
N ARG A 241 -30.24 14.22 8.19
CA ARG A 241 -29.89 15.61 8.49
C ARG A 241 -29.10 15.67 9.77
N PHE A 242 -27.86 16.14 9.66
CA PHE A 242 -27.00 16.51 10.78
C PHE A 242 -26.95 18.03 10.90
N GLY A 243 -26.91 18.54 12.12
CA GLY A 243 -26.79 19.98 12.35
C GLY A 243 -26.01 20.32 13.61
N TRP A 244 -25.38 21.48 13.58
CA TRP A 244 -24.75 22.12 14.73
C TRP A 244 -24.74 23.64 14.54
N GLY A 245 -24.83 24.39 15.62
CA GLY A 245 -24.73 25.84 15.56
C GLY A 245 -24.60 26.48 16.93
N ASP A 246 -24.11 27.72 16.92
CA ASP A 246 -24.00 28.62 18.06
C ASP A 246 -24.50 30.02 17.66
N ALA A 247 -24.17 31.06 18.44
CA ALA A 247 -24.60 32.43 18.16
C ALA A 247 -24.04 33.01 16.85
N GLY A 248 -22.92 32.49 16.34
CA GLY A 248 -22.24 32.99 15.14
C GLY A 248 -22.20 32.02 13.96
N ASN A 249 -22.49 30.73 14.19
CA ASN A 249 -22.30 29.67 13.21
C ASN A 249 -23.54 28.77 13.10
N ARG A 250 -23.85 28.32 11.88
CA ARG A 250 -24.86 27.29 11.61
C ARG A 250 -24.37 26.36 10.49
N PHE A 251 -24.19 25.08 10.82
CA PHE A 251 -23.80 24.04 9.87
C PHE A 251 -24.89 22.99 9.77
N GLU A 252 -25.15 22.52 8.56
CA GLU A 252 -26.13 21.49 8.26
C GLU A 252 -25.65 20.66 7.06
N ALA A 253 -25.78 19.35 7.13
CA ALA A 253 -25.52 18.44 6.02
C ALA A 253 -26.59 17.34 5.98
N SER A 254 -26.95 16.92 4.76
CA SER A 254 -27.88 15.81 4.53
C SER A 254 -27.14 14.69 3.79
N LYS A 255 -26.79 13.62 4.52
CA LYS A 255 -25.98 12.50 4.03
C LYS A 255 -26.43 11.18 4.68
N PRO A 256 -26.27 10.02 4.03
CA PRO A 256 -26.54 8.75 4.68
C PRO A 256 -25.57 8.49 5.84
N VAL A 257 -25.94 7.56 6.73
CA VAL A 257 -25.04 7.09 7.81
C VAL A 257 -23.88 6.30 7.21
N ILE A 258 -24.16 5.51 6.18
CA ILE A 258 -23.18 4.70 5.45
C ILE A 258 -23.11 5.25 4.02
N GLU A 259 -22.06 5.96 3.67
CA GLU A 259 -21.85 6.41 2.29
C GLU A 259 -21.11 5.32 1.50
N LEU A 260 -21.56 5.06 0.28
CA LEU A 260 -20.92 4.10 -0.63
C LEU A 260 -20.17 4.82 -1.75
N ALA A 261 -19.07 4.23 -2.20
CA ALA A 261 -18.46 4.60 -3.47
C ALA A 261 -19.20 3.95 -4.64
N LEU A 262 -18.81 4.33 -5.87
CA LEU A 262 -19.43 3.85 -7.10
C LEU A 262 -19.30 2.33 -7.29
N ASP A 263 -18.26 1.71 -6.74
CA ASP A 263 -18.05 0.26 -6.73
C ASP A 263 -18.84 -0.47 -5.62
N GLY A 264 -19.65 0.25 -4.84
CA GLY A 264 -20.40 -0.29 -3.71
C GLY A 264 -19.57 -0.51 -2.44
N SER A 265 -18.27 -0.19 -2.45
CA SER A 265 -17.43 -0.20 -1.23
C SER A 265 -17.88 0.90 -0.26
N ILE A 266 -17.71 0.67 1.04
CA ILE A 266 -18.03 1.67 2.06
C ILE A 266 -16.99 2.80 1.97
N ALA A 267 -17.45 4.04 1.88
CA ALA A 267 -16.62 5.22 1.66
C ALA A 267 -16.53 6.14 2.89
N CYS A 268 -17.61 6.27 3.67
CA CYS A 268 -17.65 7.13 4.86
C CYS A 268 -18.75 6.66 5.83
N ILE A 269 -18.48 6.78 7.13
CA ILE A 269 -19.45 6.60 8.22
C ILE A 269 -19.74 7.95 8.90
N ARG A 270 -21.00 8.34 8.92
CA ARG A 270 -21.49 9.53 9.65
C ARG A 270 -22.38 9.09 10.79
N TYR A 271 -21.81 9.02 11.99
CA TYR A 271 -22.51 8.53 13.17
C TYR A 271 -22.23 9.45 14.36
N ASN A 272 -23.19 10.31 14.70
CA ASN A 272 -23.09 11.18 15.87
C ASN A 272 -24.49 11.56 16.36
N ASN A 273 -24.94 10.90 17.42
CA ASN A 273 -26.28 11.08 18.00
C ASN A 273 -26.57 12.54 18.41
N ARG A 274 -25.57 13.29 18.88
CA ARG A 274 -25.74 14.68 19.36
C ARG A 274 -26.02 15.67 18.23
N SER A 275 -25.52 15.39 17.03
CA SER A 275 -25.73 16.24 15.86
C SER A 275 -26.82 15.73 14.92
N PHE A 276 -27.37 14.54 15.16
CA PHE A 276 -28.56 14.07 14.48
C PHE A 276 -29.71 15.09 14.65
N ARG A 277 -30.50 15.30 13.58
CA ARG A 277 -31.69 16.16 13.61
C ARG A 277 -32.92 15.39 13.19
N SER A 278 -32.91 14.88 11.96
CA SER A 278 -34.05 14.19 11.37
C SER A 278 -33.61 13.34 10.19
N ILE A 279 -34.48 12.45 9.74
CA ILE A 279 -34.36 11.77 8.46
C ILE A 279 -35.45 12.27 7.51
N ASP A 280 -35.12 12.41 6.24
CA ASP A 280 -36.05 12.85 5.21
C ASP A 280 -36.75 11.64 4.59
N ALA A 281 -37.71 11.06 5.33
CA ALA A 281 -38.41 9.84 4.92
C ALA A 281 -39.87 9.79 5.42
N PRO A 282 -40.80 9.15 4.69
CA PRO A 282 -42.17 8.83 5.15
C PRO A 282 -42.20 8.04 6.47
N VAL A 283 -43.30 8.14 7.23
CA VAL A 283 -43.45 7.55 8.58
C VAL A 283 -43.03 6.07 8.64
N ASP A 284 -43.47 5.27 7.67
CA ASP A 284 -43.21 3.83 7.64
C ASP A 284 -41.72 3.53 7.47
N GLN A 285 -41.05 4.30 6.60
CA GLN A 285 -39.60 4.25 6.41
C GLN A 285 -38.84 4.77 7.63
N ARG A 286 -39.40 5.71 8.41
CA ARG A 286 -38.77 6.17 9.66
C ARG A 286 -38.69 5.08 10.73
N ARG A 287 -39.70 4.19 10.81
CA ARG A 287 -39.67 3.05 11.74
C ARG A 287 -38.61 2.03 11.32
N ALA A 288 -38.56 1.71 10.03
CA ALA A 288 -37.55 0.81 9.47
C ALA A 288 -36.13 1.36 9.68
N TRP A 289 -35.91 2.66 9.41
CA TRP A 289 -34.64 3.33 9.67
C TRP A 289 -34.26 3.30 11.16
N ARG A 290 -35.23 3.51 12.06
CA ARG A 290 -34.96 3.44 13.51
C ARG A 290 -34.55 2.04 13.95
N LYS A 291 -35.15 0.98 13.37
CA LYS A 291 -34.70 -0.40 13.59
C LYS A 291 -33.27 -0.60 13.09
N ALA A 292 -32.99 -0.15 11.86
CA ALA A 292 -31.70 -0.31 11.23
C ALA A 292 -30.55 0.39 12.00
N ILE A 293 -30.76 1.63 12.45
CA ILE A 293 -29.72 2.35 13.22
C ILE A 293 -29.46 1.72 14.59
N LEU A 294 -30.47 1.10 15.21
CA LEU A 294 -30.29 0.34 16.46
C LEU A 294 -29.48 -0.94 16.22
N ALA A 295 -29.72 -1.66 15.12
CA ALA A 295 -28.90 -2.81 14.76
C ALA A 295 -27.43 -2.43 14.55
N LEU A 296 -27.15 -1.29 13.89
CA LEU A 296 -25.79 -0.78 13.79
C LEU A 296 -25.21 -0.39 15.16
N ALA A 297 -26.01 0.26 16.01
CA ALA A 297 -25.58 0.64 17.35
C ALA A 297 -25.22 -0.58 18.23
N ASP A 298 -25.96 -1.69 18.11
CA ASP A 298 -25.66 -2.94 18.82
C ASP A 298 -24.29 -3.49 18.40
N ILE A 299 -23.99 -3.48 17.09
CA ILE A 299 -22.68 -3.89 16.57
C ILE A 299 -21.58 -2.97 17.11
N LEU A 300 -21.75 -1.64 17.02
CA LEU A 300 -20.75 -0.66 17.45
C LEU A 300 -20.46 -0.72 18.96
N ASN A 301 -21.47 -1.05 19.77
CA ASN A 301 -21.35 -1.08 21.23
C ASN A 301 -21.04 -2.47 21.80
N ALA A 302 -20.98 -3.52 20.97
CA ALA A 302 -20.60 -4.84 21.44
C ALA A 302 -19.24 -4.79 22.18
N PRO A 303 -19.04 -5.56 23.27
CA PRO A 303 -17.78 -5.56 24.02
C PRO A 303 -16.57 -5.97 23.19
N SER A 304 -16.79 -6.77 22.15
CA SER A 304 -15.76 -7.17 21.18
C SER A 304 -15.43 -6.08 20.17
N SER A 305 -16.22 -5.01 20.09
CA SER A 305 -16.06 -3.98 19.05
C SER A 305 -15.02 -2.94 19.45
N GLY A 306 -13.98 -2.87 18.62
CA GLY A 306 -12.93 -1.87 18.71
C GLY A 306 -11.84 -2.22 19.72
N ILE A 307 -10.97 -1.24 19.95
CA ILE A 307 -9.87 -1.30 20.90
C ILE A 307 -10.01 -0.19 21.95
N GLU A 308 -9.38 -0.39 23.09
CA GLU A 308 -9.31 0.60 24.17
C GLU A 308 -7.85 0.91 24.48
N LEU A 309 -7.52 2.19 24.59
CA LEU A 309 -6.17 2.65 24.86
C LEU A 309 -6.19 3.86 25.80
N LYS A 310 -5.21 3.93 26.69
CA LYS A 310 -5.02 5.06 27.59
C LYS A 310 -3.84 5.88 27.08
N LEU A 311 -4.12 7.09 26.59
CA LEU A 311 -3.08 8.00 26.12
C LEU A 311 -2.28 8.56 27.29
N GLY A 312 -0.97 8.36 27.26
CA GLY A 312 -0.01 9.00 28.14
C GLY A 312 0.27 10.45 27.74
N SER A 313 0.99 11.17 28.58
CA SER A 313 1.48 12.50 28.22
C SER A 313 2.48 12.40 27.06
N GLY A 314 2.33 13.24 26.04
CA GLY A 314 3.13 13.21 24.82
C GLY A 314 2.66 12.22 23.75
N ASP A 315 1.58 11.46 24.00
CA ASP A 315 1.04 10.56 22.98
C ASP A 315 0.15 11.30 21.99
N PHE A 316 0.29 10.94 20.71
CA PHE A 316 -0.60 11.37 19.63
C PHE A 316 -1.44 10.21 19.14
N LEU A 317 -2.72 10.47 18.94
CA LEU A 317 -3.59 9.60 18.18
C LEU A 317 -3.97 10.26 16.86
N ILE A 318 -3.69 9.59 15.74
CA ILE A 318 -4.11 9.98 14.40
C ILE A 318 -5.17 9.00 13.94
N PHE A 319 -6.31 9.48 13.40
CA PHE A 319 -7.32 8.58 12.86
C PHE A 319 -8.16 9.19 11.73
N ASP A 320 -8.63 8.32 10.84
CA ASP A 320 -9.56 8.62 9.77
C ASP A 320 -10.96 8.81 10.35
N ASN A 321 -11.37 10.06 10.45
CA ASN A 321 -12.66 10.46 11.01
C ASN A 321 -13.84 10.10 10.09
N SER A 322 -13.58 9.67 8.85
CA SER A 322 -14.59 9.11 7.95
C SER A 322 -14.79 7.60 8.14
N ARG A 323 -13.96 6.93 8.94
CA ARG A 323 -13.99 5.47 9.17
C ARG A 323 -14.07 5.11 10.66
N ILE A 324 -13.15 5.62 11.45
CA ILE A 324 -12.97 5.27 12.86
C ILE A 324 -13.91 6.10 13.71
N LEU A 325 -14.87 5.42 14.32
CA LEU A 325 -15.64 6.01 15.41
C LEU A 325 -14.74 6.04 16.64
N HIS A 326 -14.78 7.14 17.36
CA HIS A 326 -14.04 7.31 18.58
C HIS A 326 -14.97 7.67 19.73
N GLY A 327 -14.56 7.29 20.92
CA GLY A 327 -15.31 7.54 22.14
C GLY A 327 -14.37 7.50 23.33
N ARG A 328 -14.96 7.57 24.52
CA ARG A 328 -14.20 7.54 25.76
C ARG A 328 -15.01 6.90 26.86
N ARG A 329 -14.39 6.05 27.68
CA ARG A 329 -14.99 5.61 28.94
C ARG A 329 -15.21 6.82 29.87
N SER A 330 -16.13 6.67 30.82
CA SER A 330 -16.25 7.62 31.91
C SER A 330 -14.95 7.64 32.73
N PHE A 331 -14.69 8.73 33.42
CA PHE A 331 -13.56 8.82 34.35
C PHE A 331 -13.96 9.58 35.60
N VAL A 332 -13.16 9.40 36.65
CA VAL A 332 -13.36 10.12 37.91
C VAL A 332 -12.71 11.50 37.78
N ASP A 333 -13.54 12.53 37.76
CA ASP A 333 -13.07 13.91 37.79
C ASP A 333 -12.70 14.30 39.23
N SER A 334 -11.51 14.87 39.41
CA SER A 334 -11.05 15.35 40.71
C SER A 334 -10.32 16.68 40.53
N PRO A 335 -10.35 17.59 41.52
CA PRO A 335 -9.61 18.86 41.44
C PRO A 335 -8.10 18.69 41.22
N THR A 336 -7.57 17.49 41.50
CA THR A 336 -6.16 17.12 41.37
C THR A 336 -5.84 16.31 40.12
N SER A 337 -6.86 15.83 39.39
CA SER A 337 -6.69 15.04 38.17
C SER A 337 -6.95 15.90 36.96
N VAL A 338 -6.00 15.94 36.02
CA VAL A 338 -6.10 16.74 34.80
C VAL A 338 -6.12 15.79 33.61
N ARG A 339 -7.10 15.98 32.74
CA ARG A 339 -7.13 15.40 31.40
C ARG A 339 -7.21 16.52 30.39
N HIS A 340 -6.15 16.68 29.60
CA HIS A 340 -6.01 17.75 28.65
C HIS A 340 -5.40 17.22 27.35
N LEU A 341 -6.20 17.24 26.29
CA LEU A 341 -5.75 16.95 24.94
C LEU A 341 -5.90 18.19 24.06
N GLN A 342 -5.06 18.31 23.04
CA GLN A 342 -5.26 19.23 21.93
C GLN A 342 -5.66 18.45 20.69
N GLY A 343 -6.73 18.89 20.04
CA GLY A 343 -7.20 18.31 18.80
C GLY A 343 -7.01 19.22 17.61
N ALA A 344 -6.79 18.64 16.44
CA ALA A 344 -6.82 19.34 15.17
C ALA A 344 -7.37 18.41 14.07
N TYR A 345 -7.84 19.01 12.99
CA TYR A 345 -8.33 18.28 11.82
C TYR A 345 -7.37 18.44 10.65
N ALA A 346 -7.32 17.43 9.79
CA ALA A 346 -6.60 17.45 8.52
C ALA A 346 -7.43 16.75 7.44
N ASP A 347 -6.86 16.70 6.24
CA ASP A 347 -7.46 16.00 5.10
C ASP A 347 -6.70 14.74 4.68
N ARG A 348 -7.45 13.79 4.13
CA ARG A 348 -6.92 12.51 3.65
C ARG A 348 -6.09 12.68 2.37
N ASP A 349 -6.38 13.68 1.54
CA ASP A 349 -5.65 13.93 0.29
C ASP A 349 -4.19 14.27 0.56
N GLY A 350 -3.89 15.10 1.58
CA GLY A 350 -2.52 15.37 2.02
C GLY A 350 -1.80 14.08 2.42
N LEU A 351 -2.43 13.26 3.26
CA LEU A 351 -1.87 11.97 3.68
C LEU A 351 -1.53 11.08 2.47
N TYR A 352 -2.48 10.87 1.56
CA TYR A 352 -2.25 10.03 0.37
C TYR A 352 -1.21 10.64 -0.56
N SER A 353 -1.21 11.96 -0.76
CA SER A 353 -0.21 12.67 -1.57
C SER A 353 1.19 12.46 -1.01
N LYS A 354 1.40 12.73 0.28
CA LYS A 354 2.72 12.54 0.91
C LYS A 354 3.15 11.08 0.87
N MET A 355 2.22 10.15 1.16
CA MET A 355 2.49 8.71 1.08
C MET A 355 2.95 8.29 -0.33
N SER A 356 2.29 8.74 -1.39
CA SER A 356 2.69 8.46 -2.77
C SER A 356 4.08 9.04 -3.11
N VAL A 357 4.39 10.26 -2.66
CA VAL A 357 5.71 10.88 -2.86
C VAL A 357 6.81 10.08 -2.15
N LEU A 358 6.60 9.74 -0.87
CA LEU A 358 7.57 8.99 -0.09
C LEU A 358 7.78 7.57 -0.64
N ALA A 359 6.71 6.90 -1.06
CA ALA A 359 6.80 5.59 -1.69
C ALA A 359 7.60 5.65 -3.00
N ALA A 360 7.38 6.66 -3.85
CA ALA A 360 8.15 6.85 -5.07
C ALA A 360 9.65 7.10 -4.78
N GLN A 361 9.95 7.94 -3.79
CA GLN A 361 11.33 8.20 -3.35
C GLN A 361 12.02 6.93 -2.83
N GLU A 362 11.29 6.11 -2.07
CA GLU A 362 11.80 4.85 -1.55
C GLU A 362 12.03 3.81 -2.64
N ILE A 363 11.13 3.73 -3.65
CA ILE A 363 11.33 2.92 -4.86
C ILE A 363 12.61 3.34 -5.57
N ASP A 364 12.78 4.64 -5.81
CA ASP A 364 13.96 5.15 -6.52
C ASP A 364 15.25 4.94 -5.71
N ARG A 365 15.20 5.07 -4.37
CA ARG A 365 16.33 4.78 -3.48
C ARG A 365 16.75 3.30 -3.58
N ARG A 366 15.81 2.38 -3.47
CA ARG A 366 16.05 0.93 -3.58
C ARG A 366 16.53 0.52 -4.98
N MET A 367 15.95 1.11 -6.03
CA MET A 367 16.44 0.93 -7.41
C MET A 367 17.87 1.43 -7.58
N ALA A 368 18.22 2.60 -7.04
CA ALA A 368 19.59 3.11 -7.15
C ALA A 368 20.62 2.19 -6.47
N GLN A 369 20.25 1.51 -5.38
CA GLN A 369 21.09 0.49 -4.74
C GLN A 369 21.31 -0.73 -5.67
N LEU A 370 20.24 -1.23 -6.30
CA LEU A 370 20.35 -2.33 -7.27
C LEU A 370 21.21 -1.93 -8.48
N ASP A 371 20.94 -0.76 -9.05
CA ASP A 371 21.63 -0.26 -10.23
C ASP A 371 23.13 -0.11 -9.98
N ALA A 372 23.51 0.37 -8.79
CA ALA A 372 24.91 0.49 -8.37
C ALA A 372 25.62 -0.87 -8.28
N LEU A 373 24.95 -1.89 -7.72
CA LEU A 373 25.52 -3.25 -7.60
C LEU A 373 25.60 -3.95 -8.97
N PHE A 374 24.52 -3.92 -9.75
CA PHE A 374 24.44 -4.59 -11.06
C PHE A 374 25.43 -3.98 -12.07
N SER A 375 25.66 -2.67 -11.98
CA SER A 375 26.62 -1.94 -12.82
C SER A 375 28.06 -2.01 -12.31
N SER A 376 28.31 -2.65 -11.16
CA SER A 376 29.64 -2.70 -10.54
C SER A 376 30.68 -3.46 -11.38
N ALA A 377 31.97 -3.20 -11.11
CA ALA A 377 33.07 -3.92 -11.75
C ALA A 377 33.07 -5.42 -11.38
N ALA A 378 32.55 -5.79 -10.20
CA ALA A 378 32.46 -7.19 -9.78
C ALA A 378 31.54 -7.99 -10.71
N MET A 379 30.44 -7.40 -11.16
CA MET A 379 29.50 -8.03 -12.10
C MET A 379 30.08 -8.21 -13.51
N ALA A 380 31.11 -7.44 -13.86
CA ALA A 380 31.81 -7.58 -15.14
C ALA A 380 32.92 -8.66 -15.10
N LEU A 381 33.19 -9.27 -13.94
CA LEU A 381 34.17 -10.35 -13.85
C LEU A 381 33.62 -11.62 -14.48
N ASN A 382 34.49 -12.32 -15.20
CA ASN A 382 34.15 -13.62 -15.77
C ASN A 382 34.05 -14.67 -14.67
N TYR A 383 32.96 -15.40 -14.71
CA TYR A 383 32.77 -16.62 -13.95
C TYR A 383 32.93 -17.80 -14.91
N GLY A 384 33.70 -18.81 -14.48
CA GLY A 384 33.73 -20.17 -15.03
C GLY A 384 33.87 -20.33 -16.55
N GLU A 385 32.75 -20.17 -17.24
CA GLU A 385 32.48 -20.41 -18.65
C GLU A 385 32.95 -19.28 -19.59
N ASN A 386 33.85 -18.39 -19.13
CA ASN A 386 34.25 -17.18 -19.86
C ASN A 386 33.07 -16.23 -20.17
N LEU A 387 32.07 -16.23 -19.27
CA LEU A 387 30.90 -15.37 -19.30
C LEU A 387 30.96 -14.45 -18.07
N SER A 388 30.62 -13.17 -18.22
CA SER A 388 30.55 -12.28 -17.06
C SER A 388 29.36 -12.67 -16.17
N ILE A 389 29.45 -12.41 -14.87
CA ILE A 389 28.34 -12.66 -13.94
C ILE A 389 27.08 -11.91 -14.42
N ARG A 390 27.26 -10.67 -14.89
CA ARG A 390 26.18 -9.85 -15.46
C ARG A 390 25.51 -10.53 -16.64
N ASP A 391 26.29 -10.97 -17.64
CA ASP A 391 25.73 -11.56 -18.85
C ASP A 391 25.01 -12.87 -18.54
N HIS A 392 25.56 -13.68 -17.63
CA HIS A 392 24.92 -14.88 -17.12
C HIS A 392 23.54 -14.58 -16.50
N GLN A 393 23.48 -13.60 -15.60
CA GLN A 393 22.23 -13.18 -14.96
C GLN A 393 21.21 -12.61 -15.96
N LEU A 394 21.66 -11.85 -16.96
CA LEU A 394 20.79 -11.34 -18.03
C LEU A 394 20.25 -12.46 -18.93
N GLN A 395 21.07 -13.47 -19.24
CA GLN A 395 20.61 -14.67 -19.95
C GLN A 395 19.58 -15.46 -19.15
N ALA A 396 19.77 -15.59 -17.83
CA ALA A 396 18.84 -16.29 -16.96
C ALA A 396 17.48 -15.57 -16.90
N ALA A 397 17.48 -14.25 -16.76
CA ALA A 397 16.26 -13.45 -16.78
C ALA A 397 15.53 -13.51 -18.13
N GLU A 398 16.27 -13.45 -19.24
CA GLU A 398 15.70 -13.55 -20.60
C GLU A 398 15.07 -14.93 -20.83
N LEU A 399 15.77 -16.01 -20.44
CA LEU A 399 15.24 -17.37 -20.53
C LEU A 399 13.98 -17.55 -19.66
N ALA A 400 13.97 -16.99 -18.45
CA ALA A 400 12.80 -17.03 -17.58
C ALA A 400 11.58 -16.34 -18.23
N LEU A 401 11.82 -15.20 -18.90
CA LEU A 401 10.80 -14.46 -19.63
C LEU A 401 10.29 -15.25 -20.85
N GLU A 402 11.19 -15.84 -21.64
CA GLU A 402 10.85 -16.67 -22.81
C GLU A 402 10.02 -17.90 -22.43
N GLN A 403 10.27 -18.46 -21.25
CA GLN A 403 9.51 -19.58 -20.69
C GLN A 403 8.16 -19.15 -20.07
N GLY A 404 7.86 -17.86 -20.01
CA GLY A 404 6.59 -17.33 -19.53
C GLY A 404 6.42 -17.32 -18.00
N HIS A 405 7.53 -17.27 -17.24
CA HIS A 405 7.47 -17.17 -15.77
C HIS A 405 7.04 -15.77 -15.30
N ASP A 406 6.62 -15.67 -14.04
CA ASP A 406 6.19 -14.41 -13.44
C ASP A 406 7.36 -13.48 -13.05
N ALA A 407 7.02 -12.26 -12.63
CA ALA A 407 7.98 -11.20 -12.29
C ALA A 407 8.94 -11.57 -11.16
N THR A 408 8.45 -12.30 -10.18
CA THR A 408 9.22 -12.71 -9.01
C THR A 408 10.30 -13.70 -9.44
N ILE A 409 9.97 -14.68 -10.28
CA ILE A 409 10.95 -15.64 -10.82
C ILE A 409 11.94 -14.97 -11.76
N ILE A 410 11.48 -14.11 -12.68
CA ILE A 410 12.38 -13.39 -13.60
C ILE A 410 13.37 -12.52 -12.80
N ALA A 411 12.89 -11.80 -11.77
CA ALA A 411 13.75 -11.00 -10.91
C ALA A 411 14.72 -11.86 -10.07
N ALA A 412 14.27 -13.00 -9.54
CA ALA A 412 15.16 -13.93 -8.85
C ALA A 412 16.25 -14.47 -9.78
N CYS A 413 15.93 -14.82 -11.03
CA CYS A 413 16.91 -15.22 -12.05
C CYS A 413 17.87 -14.08 -12.38
N LEU A 414 17.36 -12.85 -12.54
CA LEU A 414 18.19 -11.68 -12.81
C LEU A 414 19.16 -11.36 -11.67
N LEU A 415 18.81 -11.66 -10.42
CA LEU A 415 19.54 -11.17 -9.25
C LEU A 415 20.19 -12.28 -8.40
N HIS A 416 20.12 -13.55 -8.81
CA HIS A 416 20.56 -14.69 -7.97
C HIS A 416 22.03 -14.64 -7.54
N ASP A 417 22.90 -14.07 -8.37
CA ASP A 417 24.33 -13.93 -8.12
C ASP A 417 24.75 -12.50 -7.71
N ILE A 418 23.79 -11.62 -7.38
CA ILE A 418 24.07 -10.22 -6.99
C ILE A 418 25.00 -10.11 -5.77
N GLY A 419 25.06 -11.16 -4.94
CA GLY A 419 25.93 -11.24 -3.78
C GLY A 419 27.42 -11.15 -4.09
N TRP A 420 27.84 -11.43 -5.34
CA TRP A 420 29.23 -11.22 -5.77
C TRP A 420 29.63 -9.74 -5.83
N ALA A 421 28.66 -8.82 -5.90
CA ALA A 421 28.91 -7.38 -5.84
C ALA A 421 28.96 -6.84 -4.40
N LEU A 422 28.66 -7.68 -3.40
CA LEU A 422 28.65 -7.31 -1.99
C LEU A 422 29.96 -7.72 -1.31
N PRO A 423 30.26 -7.19 -0.10
CA PRO A 423 31.38 -7.66 0.70
C PRO A 423 31.33 -9.18 0.91
N GLU A 424 32.50 -9.82 0.96
CA GLU A 424 32.59 -11.27 1.16
C GLU A 424 31.89 -11.70 2.45
N ASP A 425 31.05 -12.73 2.33
CA ASP A 425 30.35 -13.38 3.43
C ASP A 425 30.81 -14.84 3.52
N ALA A 426 31.20 -15.26 4.72
CA ALA A 426 31.64 -16.63 4.98
C ALA A 426 30.54 -17.68 4.71
N ARG A 427 29.26 -17.27 4.70
CA ARG A 427 28.11 -18.13 4.37
C ARG A 427 27.97 -18.37 2.87
N GLY A 428 28.56 -17.53 2.02
CA GLY A 428 28.42 -17.60 0.55
C GLY A 428 27.66 -16.41 -0.03
N HIS A 429 27.83 -16.18 -1.34
CA HIS A 429 27.23 -15.06 -2.06
C HIS A 429 25.70 -15.16 -2.13
N GLU A 430 25.16 -16.38 -2.11
CA GLU A 430 23.73 -16.63 -2.09
C GLU A 430 23.07 -16.09 -0.82
N HIS A 431 23.80 -16.09 0.30
CA HIS A 431 23.31 -15.56 1.57
C HIS A 431 23.39 -14.04 1.63
N SER A 432 24.55 -13.45 1.29
CA SER A 432 24.69 -11.98 1.29
C SER A 432 23.78 -11.32 0.26
N GLY A 433 23.69 -11.90 -0.94
CA GLY A 433 22.78 -11.46 -1.99
C GLY A 433 21.32 -11.54 -1.53
N ALA A 434 20.91 -12.66 -0.93
CA ALA A 434 19.54 -12.80 -0.47
C ALA A 434 19.20 -11.90 0.73
N ASP A 435 20.13 -11.64 1.64
CA ASP A 435 19.90 -10.73 2.77
C ASP A 435 19.71 -9.29 2.27
N PHE A 436 20.52 -8.85 1.29
CA PHE A 436 20.31 -7.59 0.60
C PHE A 436 18.97 -7.53 -0.16
N LEU A 437 18.63 -8.57 -0.93
CA LEU A 437 17.37 -8.61 -1.68
C LEU A 437 16.14 -8.69 -0.78
N ALA A 438 16.26 -9.24 0.43
CA ALA A 438 15.17 -9.27 1.40
C ALA A 438 14.78 -7.85 1.85
N GLU A 439 15.75 -6.94 2.00
CA GLU A 439 15.49 -5.53 2.31
C GLU A 439 14.86 -4.77 1.13
N ILE A 440 15.12 -5.20 -0.10
CA ILE A 440 14.61 -4.52 -1.30
C ILE A 440 13.21 -5.02 -1.68
N PHE A 441 13.01 -6.33 -1.70
CA PHE A 441 11.84 -6.99 -2.27
C PHE A 441 11.08 -7.91 -1.30
N GLY A 442 11.66 -8.23 -0.15
CA GLY A 442 11.11 -9.24 0.75
C GLY A 442 11.42 -10.69 0.33
N PRO A 443 10.81 -11.67 1.03
CA PRO A 443 11.21 -13.09 0.94
C PRO A 443 10.90 -13.76 -0.39
N SER A 444 9.89 -13.30 -1.13
CA SER A 444 9.47 -13.94 -2.39
C SER A 444 10.56 -13.99 -3.46
N ILE A 445 11.49 -13.03 -3.44
CA ILE A 445 12.68 -12.99 -4.30
C ILE A 445 13.93 -13.42 -3.54
N ALA A 446 14.07 -13.03 -2.27
CA ALA A 446 15.24 -13.36 -1.48
C ALA A 446 15.39 -14.88 -1.24
N ASP A 447 14.30 -15.60 -0.96
CA ASP A 447 14.35 -17.03 -0.64
C ASP A 447 14.85 -17.91 -1.80
N PRO A 448 14.33 -17.80 -3.04
CA PRO A 448 14.89 -18.57 -4.15
C PRO A 448 16.36 -18.24 -4.40
N VAL A 449 16.78 -16.98 -4.20
CA VAL A 449 18.19 -16.58 -4.28
C VAL A 449 19.01 -17.21 -3.16
N ARG A 450 18.53 -17.23 -1.92
CA ARG A 450 19.24 -17.86 -0.79
C ARG A 450 19.46 -19.35 -1.00
N LEU A 451 18.50 -20.00 -1.65
CA LEU A 451 18.43 -21.44 -1.78
C LEU A 451 19.03 -21.97 -3.08
N HIS A 452 19.38 -21.12 -4.06
CA HIS A 452 19.78 -21.57 -5.41
C HIS A 452 21.04 -22.46 -5.40
N VAL A 453 22.01 -22.23 -4.51
CA VAL A 453 23.19 -23.10 -4.34
C VAL A 453 22.78 -24.47 -3.80
N MET A 454 21.91 -24.50 -2.80
CA MET A 454 21.40 -25.75 -2.21
C MET A 454 20.55 -26.54 -3.21
N ALA A 455 19.78 -25.84 -4.05
CA ALA A 455 19.01 -26.41 -5.14
C ALA A 455 19.90 -27.21 -6.12
N LYS A 456 21.10 -26.73 -6.44
CA LYS A 456 22.07 -27.49 -7.27
C LYS A 456 22.43 -28.82 -6.64
N ARG A 457 22.77 -28.80 -5.34
CA ARG A 457 23.17 -30.00 -4.58
C ARG A 457 22.01 -31.00 -4.52
N PHE A 458 20.79 -30.50 -4.31
CA PHE A 458 19.58 -31.31 -4.32
C PHE A 458 19.31 -31.95 -5.68
N LEU A 459 19.35 -31.19 -6.78
CA LEU A 459 19.06 -31.71 -8.13
C LEU A 459 20.03 -32.82 -8.53
N VAL A 460 21.32 -32.68 -8.19
CA VAL A 460 22.32 -33.74 -8.41
C VAL A 460 22.06 -34.99 -7.57
N THR A 461 21.40 -34.84 -6.43
CA THR A 461 21.08 -35.96 -5.51
C THR A 461 19.84 -36.72 -5.96
N GLU A 462 18.78 -36.01 -6.34
CA GLU A 462 17.45 -36.59 -6.57
C GLU A 462 17.15 -36.89 -8.03
N ILE A 463 17.77 -36.18 -8.98
CA ILE A 463 17.50 -36.36 -10.41
C ILE A 463 18.64 -37.16 -11.04
N PRO A 464 18.38 -38.39 -11.50
CA PRO A 464 19.35 -39.17 -12.28
C PRO A 464 19.88 -38.34 -13.45
N ASP A 465 21.18 -38.44 -13.71
CA ASP A 465 21.87 -37.78 -14.82
C ASP A 465 21.93 -36.24 -14.77
N TYR A 466 21.32 -35.56 -13.78
CA TYR A 466 21.39 -34.08 -13.68
C TYR A 466 22.83 -33.57 -13.60
N ARG A 467 23.70 -34.33 -12.94
CA ARG A 467 25.14 -34.03 -12.86
C ARG A 467 25.79 -33.87 -14.25
N ALA A 468 25.33 -34.64 -15.25
CA ALA A 468 25.87 -34.59 -16.60
C ALA A 468 25.43 -33.34 -17.39
N CYS A 469 24.37 -32.66 -16.92
CA CYS A 469 23.90 -31.39 -17.50
C CYS A 469 24.68 -30.18 -16.99
N LEU A 470 25.48 -30.33 -15.92
CA LEU A 470 26.23 -29.21 -15.33
C LEU A 470 27.44 -28.84 -16.18
N SER A 471 27.68 -27.54 -16.32
CA SER A 471 28.94 -27.01 -16.85
C SER A 471 30.14 -27.39 -15.98
N GLN A 472 31.35 -27.27 -16.53
CA GLN A 472 32.58 -27.52 -15.77
C GLN A 472 32.68 -26.63 -14.52
N ALA A 473 32.32 -25.34 -14.62
CA ALA A 473 32.37 -24.43 -13.47
C ALA A 473 31.29 -24.76 -12.42
N SER A 474 30.10 -25.22 -12.83
CA SER A 474 29.08 -25.73 -11.91
C SER A 474 29.56 -27.00 -11.17
N LEU A 475 30.31 -27.89 -11.84
CA LEU A 475 30.92 -29.06 -11.21
C LEU A 475 32.02 -28.68 -10.20
N ASP A 476 32.87 -27.72 -10.55
CA ASP A 476 33.95 -27.24 -9.68
C ASP A 476 33.41 -26.53 -8.43
N THR A 477 32.35 -25.73 -8.59
CA THR A 477 31.67 -25.10 -7.44
C THR A 477 30.90 -26.11 -6.60
N LEU A 478 30.24 -27.09 -7.22
CA LEU A 478 29.57 -28.16 -6.48
C LEU A 478 30.54 -28.90 -5.54
N ALA A 479 31.77 -29.17 -6.00
CA ALA A 479 32.80 -29.79 -5.18
C ALA A 479 33.20 -28.90 -3.98
N ARG A 480 33.34 -27.57 -4.21
CA ARG A 480 33.63 -26.60 -3.14
C ARG A 480 32.47 -26.40 -2.15
N GLN A 481 31.24 -26.60 -2.61
CA GLN A 481 30.01 -26.41 -1.84
C GLN A 481 29.55 -27.68 -1.10
N GLY A 482 30.41 -28.70 -0.98
CA GLY A 482 30.14 -29.91 -0.20
C GLY A 482 29.49 -31.05 -0.98
N GLY A 483 29.40 -30.97 -2.32
CA GLY A 483 28.92 -32.06 -3.17
C GLY A 483 27.40 -32.31 -3.09
N PRO A 484 26.93 -33.47 -3.57
CA PRO A 484 25.53 -33.90 -3.44
C PRO A 484 25.09 -33.94 -1.97
N LEU A 485 23.80 -33.76 -1.72
CA LEU A 485 23.20 -33.89 -0.40
C LEU A 485 23.09 -35.36 0.02
N THR A 486 23.06 -35.57 1.33
CA THR A 486 22.53 -36.80 1.90
C THR A 486 21.01 -36.85 1.77
N THR A 487 20.42 -38.04 1.83
CA THR A 487 18.95 -38.22 1.76
C THR A 487 18.20 -37.42 2.84
N GLU A 488 18.78 -37.26 4.03
CA GLU A 488 18.16 -36.49 5.09
C GLU A 488 18.24 -34.98 4.83
N GLU A 489 19.37 -34.47 4.35
CA GLU A 489 19.49 -33.07 3.93
C GLU A 489 18.54 -32.74 2.78
N ALA A 490 18.41 -33.64 1.79
CA ALA A 490 17.47 -33.46 0.68
C ALA A 490 16.02 -33.39 1.17
N ARG A 491 15.63 -34.27 2.10
CA ARG A 491 14.30 -34.23 2.73
C ARG A 491 14.07 -32.94 3.51
N GLN A 492 15.06 -32.43 4.23
CA GLN A 492 14.94 -31.17 4.97
C GLN A 492 14.82 -29.97 4.01
N PHE A 493 15.65 -29.93 2.97
CA PHE A 493 15.63 -28.87 1.96
C PHE A 493 14.29 -28.81 1.20
N SER A 494 13.67 -29.95 0.88
CA SER A 494 12.36 -29.99 0.20
C SER A 494 11.21 -29.34 0.97
N LYS A 495 11.42 -28.99 2.26
CA LYS A 495 10.43 -28.32 3.11
C LYS A 495 10.69 -26.82 3.26
N ALA A 496 11.77 -26.30 2.69
CA ALA A 496 12.14 -24.90 2.83
C ALA A 496 11.11 -24.00 2.11
N PRO A 497 10.65 -22.89 2.72
CA PRO A 497 9.94 -21.85 2.00
C PRO A 497 10.73 -21.38 0.77
N GLY A 498 10.09 -21.28 -0.39
CA GLY A 498 10.76 -20.93 -1.64
C GLY A 498 11.47 -22.09 -2.35
N PHE A 499 11.36 -23.34 -1.88
CA PHE A 499 11.98 -24.52 -2.51
C PHE A 499 11.65 -24.65 -4.01
N ASP A 500 10.38 -24.61 -4.39
CA ASP A 500 9.96 -24.79 -5.80
C ASP A 500 10.55 -23.69 -6.69
N ALA A 501 10.50 -22.43 -6.22
CA ALA A 501 11.10 -21.30 -6.91
C ALA A 501 12.63 -21.43 -7.02
N ALA A 502 13.31 -21.90 -5.97
CA ALA A 502 14.76 -22.12 -5.98
C ALA A 502 15.17 -23.20 -6.98
N ILE A 503 14.41 -24.29 -7.08
CA ILE A 503 14.63 -25.36 -8.07
C ILE A 503 14.48 -24.80 -9.50
N LEU A 504 13.46 -23.96 -9.72
CA LEU A 504 13.22 -23.34 -11.02
C LEU A 504 14.36 -22.39 -11.40
N VAL A 505 14.71 -21.44 -10.52
CA VAL A 505 15.83 -20.51 -10.72
C VAL A 505 17.12 -21.27 -11.02
N ARG A 506 17.38 -22.36 -10.30
CA ARG A 506 18.59 -23.17 -10.49
C ARG A 506 18.67 -23.83 -11.86
N ARG A 507 17.56 -24.37 -12.37
CA ARG A 507 17.51 -24.97 -13.71
C ARG A 507 17.77 -23.93 -14.79
N ILE A 508 17.15 -22.77 -14.67
CA ILE A 508 17.32 -21.64 -15.59
C ILE A 508 18.78 -21.15 -15.57
N ASP A 509 19.38 -21.02 -14.39
CA ASP A 509 20.81 -20.68 -14.23
C ASP A 509 21.71 -21.73 -14.94
N ASP A 510 21.48 -23.02 -14.74
CA ASP A 510 22.28 -24.06 -15.43
C ASP A 510 22.16 -24.01 -16.97
N GLU A 511 21.02 -23.57 -17.50
CA GLU A 511 20.78 -23.39 -18.95
C GLU A 511 21.36 -22.06 -19.50
N ALA A 512 21.47 -21.02 -18.68
CA ALA A 512 21.82 -19.66 -19.07
C ALA A 512 23.33 -19.38 -19.17
N LYS A 513 24.07 -20.23 -19.91
CA LYS A 513 25.55 -20.22 -19.93
C LYS A 513 26.14 -20.16 -21.35
N MET A 514 25.46 -19.47 -22.25
CA MET A 514 25.85 -19.38 -23.65
C MET A 514 26.87 -18.26 -23.85
N VAL A 515 28.12 -18.62 -24.16
CA VAL A 515 29.19 -17.67 -24.47
C VAL A 515 28.82 -16.86 -25.72
N ASP A 516 29.10 -15.56 -25.69
CA ASP A 516 28.83 -14.60 -26.78
C ASP A 516 27.35 -14.46 -27.20
N LYS A 517 26.39 -15.00 -26.43
CA LYS A 517 24.96 -14.75 -26.67
C LYS A 517 24.65 -13.27 -26.35
N PRO A 518 24.10 -12.49 -27.31
CA PRO A 518 23.61 -11.15 -27.02
C PRO A 518 22.48 -11.19 -26.01
N THR A 519 22.48 -10.29 -25.04
CA THR A 519 21.41 -10.16 -24.05
C THR A 519 20.72 -8.80 -24.14
N ALA A 520 19.50 -8.73 -23.62
CA ALA A 520 18.90 -7.43 -23.29
C ALA A 520 19.77 -6.68 -22.27
N ASP A 521 19.69 -5.36 -22.30
CA ASP A 521 20.30 -4.52 -21.27
C ASP A 521 19.49 -4.59 -19.97
N TYR A 522 20.15 -4.42 -18.83
CA TYR A 522 19.54 -4.44 -17.51
C TYR A 522 18.40 -3.42 -17.37
N SER A 523 18.52 -2.28 -18.05
CA SER A 523 17.48 -1.24 -18.12
C SER A 523 16.12 -1.74 -18.63
N ALA A 524 16.08 -2.83 -19.41
CA ALA A 524 14.84 -3.45 -19.86
C ALA A 524 13.99 -4.01 -18.70
N TYR A 525 14.61 -4.32 -17.56
CA TYR A 525 13.94 -4.89 -16.39
C TYR A 525 13.54 -3.84 -15.35
N SER A 526 13.99 -2.57 -15.47
CA SER A 526 13.78 -1.54 -14.44
C SER A 526 12.30 -1.31 -14.12
N GLY A 527 11.41 -1.31 -15.13
CA GLY A 527 9.98 -1.13 -14.91
C GLY A 527 9.32 -2.32 -14.20
N MET A 528 9.87 -3.53 -14.32
CA MET A 528 9.41 -4.70 -13.57
C MET A 528 9.91 -4.64 -12.13
N LEU A 529 11.20 -4.34 -11.93
CA LEU A 529 11.82 -4.24 -10.61
C LEU A 529 11.17 -3.12 -9.77
N LYS A 530 10.90 -1.94 -10.34
CA LYS A 530 10.15 -0.87 -9.66
C LYS A 530 8.77 -1.32 -9.20
N GLY A 531 8.06 -2.10 -10.02
CA GLY A 531 6.75 -2.66 -9.65
C GLY A 531 6.84 -3.65 -8.49
N LEU A 532 7.86 -4.51 -8.49
CA LEU A 532 8.12 -5.46 -7.40
C LEU A 532 8.50 -4.74 -6.10
N ILE A 533 9.32 -3.68 -6.17
CA ILE A 533 9.66 -2.85 -5.01
C ILE A 533 8.42 -2.14 -4.46
N ALA A 534 7.58 -1.56 -5.32
CA ALA A 534 6.33 -0.92 -4.91
C ALA A 534 5.40 -1.89 -4.15
N ASN A 535 5.31 -3.13 -4.63
CA ASN A 535 4.57 -4.19 -3.95
C ASN A 535 5.19 -4.54 -2.58
N ALA A 536 6.51 -4.65 -2.49
CA ALA A 536 7.21 -4.95 -1.25
C ALA A 536 6.99 -3.85 -0.19
N ILE A 537 7.13 -2.58 -0.56
CA ILE A 537 6.86 -1.42 0.32
C ILE A 537 5.43 -1.42 0.85
N SER A 538 4.47 -1.87 0.03
CA SER A 538 3.07 -2.01 0.44
C SER A 538 2.82 -3.20 1.37
N MET A 539 3.72 -4.20 1.38
CA MET A 539 3.61 -5.42 2.19
C MET A 539 4.40 -5.38 3.49
N GLU A 540 5.48 -4.60 3.59
CA GLU A 540 6.31 -4.46 4.81
C GLU A 540 5.49 -4.08 6.06
N GLU A 541 4.39 -3.36 5.89
CA GLU A 541 3.42 -3.06 6.96
C GLU A 541 2.84 -4.31 7.67
N VAL A 542 2.78 -5.47 6.98
CA VAL A 542 2.17 -6.70 7.50
C VAL A 542 3.12 -7.45 8.43
N ALA A 543 4.43 -7.36 8.18
CA ALA A 543 5.44 -8.09 8.94
C ALA A 543 5.69 -7.47 10.33
N ASP A 544 5.60 -6.14 10.46
CA ASP A 544 5.77 -5.41 11.73
C ASP A 544 4.50 -5.40 12.62
N ALA A 545 3.40 -5.97 12.12
CA ALA A 545 2.11 -6.06 12.80
C ALA A 545 1.87 -7.38 13.57
N HIS A 546 2.78 -8.35 13.41
CA HIS A 546 2.78 -9.65 14.08
C HIS A 546 3.92 -9.73 15.09
#